data_AF-A0A4R3HW23-F1
#
_entry.id   AF-A0A4R3HW23-F1
#
_cell.length_a   1.000
_cell.length_b   1.000
_cell.length_c   1.000
_cell.angle_alpha   90.00
_cell.angle_beta   90.00
_cell.angle_gamma   90.00
#
_symmetry.space_group_name_H-M   'P 1'
#
loop_
_entity.id
_entity.type
_entity.pdbx_description
1 polymer ?
#
loop_
_entity_poly.entity_id
_entity_poly.type
_entity_poly.pdbx_seq_one_letter_code
_entity_poly.pdbx_strand_id
1 'polypeptide(L)' 'MDTLKIIDAVGGRKAVIEMTGLSRGRISQWVTDKAIPTPWLKFFEAKFPALDWDALRAPAEEEKIPTH' A
#
# COMPACT_ATOMS: atom_id res chain seq x y z
N MET A 1 2.59 6.85 5.10
CA MET A 1 2.06 5.51 4.77
C MET A 1 3.01 4.87 3.78
N ASP A 2 3.34 3.60 3.99
CA ASP A 2 4.16 2.85 3.04
C ASP A 2 3.25 2.09 2.07
N THR A 3 3.01 2.69 0.90
CA THR A 3 2.16 2.10 -0.14
C THR A 3 2.69 0.76 -0.63
N LEU A 4 4.02 0.55 -0.62
CA LEU A 4 4.61 -0.72 -1.05
C LEU A 4 4.29 -1.83 -0.05
N LYS A 5 4.43 -1.56 1.25
CA LYS A 5 4.06 -2.54 2.29
C LYS A 5 2.60 -2.97 2.17
N ILE A 6 1.69 -2.04 1.91
CA ILE A 6 0.27 -2.36 1.70
C ILE A 6 0.09 -3.25 0.47
N ILE A 7 0.68 -2.85 -0.67
CA ILE A 7 0.59 -3.60 -1.93
C ILE A 7 1.13 -5.02 -1.75
N ASP A 8 2.26 -5.17 -1.08
CA ASP A 8 2.89 -6.48 -0.85
C ASP A 8 2.07 -7.33 0.12
N ALA A 9 1.53 -6.74 1.19
CA ALA A 9 0.69 -7.43 2.17
C ALA A 9 -0.61 -7.98 1.56
N VAL A 10 -1.17 -7.31 0.55
CA VAL A 10 -2.40 -7.77 -0.15
C VAL A 10 -2.11 -8.73 -1.31
N GLY A 11 -0.87 -9.23 -1.44
CA GLY A 11 -0.48 -10.21 -2.46
C GLY A 11 0.33 -9.65 -3.64
N GLY A 12 0.81 -8.41 -3.50
CA GLY A 12 1.69 -7.76 -4.48
C GLY A 12 0.97 -7.10 -5.65
N ARG A 13 1.74 -6.40 -6.49
CA ARG A 13 1.21 -5.59 -7.61
C ARG A 13 0.32 -6.36 -8.57
N LYS A 14 0.64 -7.63 -8.87
CA LYS A 14 -0.15 -8.45 -9.79
C LYS A 14 -1.56 -8.71 -9.24
N ALA A 15 -1.65 -9.13 -7.97
CA ALA A 15 -2.93 -9.33 -7.30
C ALA A 15 -3.72 -8.03 -7.23
N VAL A 16 -3.07 -6.91 -6.91
CA VAL A 16 -3.72 -5.58 -6.89
C VAL A 16 -4.29 -5.22 -8.26
N ILE A 17 -3.56 -5.45 -9.35
CA ILE A 17 -4.06 -5.21 -10.71
C ILE A 17 -5.29 -6.08 -11.00
N GLU A 18 -5.23 -7.37 -10.69
CA GLU A 18 -6.35 -8.31 -10.90
C GLU A 18 -7.59 -7.93 -10.06
N MET A 19 -7.39 -7.49 -8.82
CA MET A 19 -8.48 -7.11 -7.92
C MET A 19 -9.14 -5.78 -8.28
N THR A 20 -8.34 -4.80 -8.71
CA THR A 20 -8.81 -3.43 -8.95
C THR A 20 -9.20 -3.17 -10.40
N GLY A 21 -8.71 -3.99 -11.34
CA GLY A 21 -8.82 -3.77 -12.78
C GLY A 21 -8.04 -2.55 -13.28
N LEU A 22 -7.23 -1.92 -12.42
CA LEU A 22 -6.45 -0.73 -12.79
C LEU A 22 -5.20 -1.10 -13.56
N SER A 23 -4.73 -0.17 -14.39
CA SER A 23 -3.49 -0.36 -15.13
C SER A 23 -2.28 -0.42 -14.20
N ARG A 24 -1.22 -1.13 -14.63
CA ARG A 24 0.06 -1.17 -13.91
C ARG A 24 0.59 0.24 -13.63
N GLY A 25 0.47 1.15 -14.59
CA GLY A 25 0.92 2.54 -14.43
C GLY A 25 0.17 3.26 -13.29
N ARG A 26 -1.13 3.02 -13.14
CA ARG A 26 -1.91 3.60 -12.04
C ARG A 26 -1.49 3.06 -10.68
N ILE A 27 -1.21 1.77 -10.58
CA ILE A 27 -0.69 1.17 -9.33
C ILE A 27 0.72 1.68 -9.02
N SER A 28 1.58 1.82 -10.02
CA SER A 28 2.91 2.43 -9.85
C SER A 28 2.80 3.87 -9.36
N GLN A 29 1.83 4.64 -9.85
CA GLN A 29 1.60 6.01 -9.40
C GLN A 29 1.28 6.07 -7.90
N TRP A 30 0.51 5.14 -7.34
CA TRP A 30 0.23 5.11 -5.89
C TRP A 30 1.50 4.95 -5.05
N VAL A 31 2.48 4.20 -5.57
CA VAL A 31 3.78 4.03 -4.92
C VAL A 31 4.58 5.32 -4.99
N THR A 32 4.69 5.92 -6.17
CA THR A 32 5.42 7.17 -6.39
C THR A 32 4.84 8.32 -5.56
N ASP A 33 3.52 8.45 -5.54
CA ASP A 33 2.80 9.49 -4.81
C ASP A 33 2.68 9.17 -3.30
N LYS A 34 3.18 8.00 -2.87
CA LYS A 34 3.07 7.47 -1.49
C LYS A 34 1.63 7.53 -0.95
N ALA A 35 0.65 7.35 -1.83
CA ALA A 35 -0.76 7.49 -1.53
C ALA A 35 -1.62 6.50 -2.31
N ILE A 36 -2.40 5.69 -1.59
CA ILE A 36 -3.49 4.89 -2.16
C ILE A 36 -4.79 5.66 -1.92
N PRO A 37 -5.67 5.84 -2.93
CA PRO A 37 -6.96 6.48 -2.73
C PRO A 37 -7.80 5.77 -1.67
N THR A 38 -8.47 6.54 -0.81
CA THR A 38 -9.30 6.03 0.30
C THR A 38 -10.30 4.93 -0.08
N PRO A 39 -11.03 5.01 -1.22
CA PRO A 39 -11.94 3.93 -1.60
C PRO A 39 -11.24 2.58 -1.78
N TRP A 40 -10.02 2.57 -2.32
CA TRP A 40 -9.23 1.36 -2.49
C TRP A 40 -8.67 0.84 -1.17
N LEU A 41 -8.25 1.72 -0.27
CA LEU A 41 -7.86 1.32 1.08
C LEU A 41 -9.01 0.61 1.80
N LYS A 42 -10.22 1.17 1.78
CA LYS A 42 -11.41 0.53 2.38
C LYS A 42 -11.74 -0.81 1.74
N PHE A 43 -11.60 -0.91 0.42
CA PHE A 43 -11.79 -2.16 -0.30
C PHE A 43 -10.79 -3.23 0.15
N PHE A 44 -9.50 -2.89 0.25
CA PHE A 44 -8.49 -3.83 0.72
C PHE A 44 -8.71 -4.22 2.18
N GLU A 45 -9.08 -3.29 3.05
CA GLU A 45 -9.44 -3.56 4.45
C GLU A 45 -10.57 -4.58 4.57
N ALA A 46 -11.65 -4.38 3.80
CA ALA A 46 -12.77 -5.29 3.79
C ALA A 46 -12.40 -6.68 3.23
N LYS A 47 -11.49 -6.73 2.24
CA LYS A 47 -11.08 -7.98 1.60
C LYS A 47 -10.05 -8.77 2.42
N PHE A 48 -9.20 -8.08 3.17
CA PHE A 48 -8.14 -8.67 3.98
C PHE A 48 -8.26 -8.23 5.45
N PRO A 49 -9.33 -8.64 6.15
CA PRO A 49 -9.57 -8.22 7.53
C PRO A 49 -8.56 -8.79 8.53
N ALA A 50 -7.78 -9.80 8.14
CA ALA A 50 -6.76 -10.44 8.98
C ALA A 50 -5.40 -9.71 8.97
N LEU A 51 -5.23 -8.70 8.10
CA LEU A 51 -4.00 -7.89 8.09
C LEU A 51 -4.05 -6.85 9.20
N ASP A 52 -2.89 -6.54 9.77
CA ASP A 52 -2.73 -5.44 10.71
C ASP A 52 -2.69 -4.09 9.97
N TRP A 53 -3.86 -3.53 9.72
CA TRP A 53 -4.02 -2.29 8.97
C TRP A 53 -3.46 -1.05 9.69
N ASP A 54 -3.43 -1.07 11.02
CA ASP A 54 -2.85 0.01 11.80
C ASP A 54 -1.33 0.02 11.64
N ALA A 55 -0.68 -1.14 11.72
CA ALA A 55 0.75 -1.27 11.45
C ALA A 55 1.11 -0.91 10.00
N LEU A 56 0.27 -1.29 9.02
CA LEU A 56 0.49 -0.98 7.61
C LEU A 56 0.32 0.52 7.28
N ARG A 57 -0.55 1.22 8.01
CA ARG A 57 -0.80 2.66 7.82
C ARG A 57 0.19 3.55 8.53
N ALA A 58 0.86 3.02 9.56
CA ALA A 58 1.89 3.74 10.27
C ALA A 58 2.86 4.39 9.27
N PRO A 59 3.24 5.67 9.48
CA PRO A 59 4.32 6.24 8.69
C PRO A 59 5.54 5.33 8.84
N ALA A 60 6.21 5.02 7.72
CA ALA A 60 7.52 4.42 7.82
C ALA A 60 8.35 5.36 8.69
N GLU A 61 8.79 4.89 9.87
CA GLU A 61 9.70 5.67 10.70
C GLU A 61 10.83 6.13 9.78
N GLU A 62 11.00 7.45 9.67
CA GLU A 62 12.15 8.01 8.98
C GLU A 62 13.37 7.41 9.67
N GLU A 63 14.03 6.49 8.98
CA GLU A 63 15.32 5.97 9.37
C GLU A 63 16.22 7.21 9.52
N LYS A 64 16.41 7.65 10.76
CA LYS A 64 17.37 8.68 11.11
C LYS A 64 18.72 8.10 10.75
N ILE A 65 19.19 8.37 9.54
CA ILE A 65 20.57 8.09 9.15
C ILE A 65 21.43 8.81 10.18
N PRO A 66 22.23 8.10 11.00
CA PRO A 66 23.14 8.78 11.91
C PRO A 66 24.17 9.48 11.03
N THR A 67 24.09 10.80 10.94
CA THR A 67 25.15 11.63 10.35
C THR A 67 26.36 11.49 11.27
N HIS A 68 27.31 10.65 10.86
CA HIS A 68 28.62 10.52 11.49
C HIS A 68 29.62 11.51 10.88
#